data_AF-B3JP43-F1
#
_entry.id   AF-B3JP43-F1
#
_cell.length_a   1.000
_cell.length_b   1.000
_cell.length_c   1.000
_cell.angle_alpha   90.00
_cell.angle_beta   90.00
_cell.angle_gamma   90.00
#
_symmetry.space_group_name_H-M   'P 1'
#
loop_
_entity.id
_entity.type
_entity.pdbx_description
1 polymer ?
#
loop_
_entity_poly.entity_id
_entity_poly.type
_entity_poly.pdbx_seq_one_letter_code
_entity_poly.pdbx_strand_id
1 'polypeptide(L)' 'MAKDPKKLLRSMMIVSIIIGLVALAVAVVAVAMKEYIIAAAMLIVAGWQVVNYLKWKKCL' A
#
# COMPACT_ATOMS: atom_id res chain seq x y z
N MET A 1 -6.10 26.68 8.67
CA MET A 1 -5.53 25.95 7.50
C MET A 1 -6.57 24.95 7.02
N ALA A 2 -7.53 25.38 6.19
CA ALA A 2 -8.46 24.48 5.53
C ALA A 2 -7.69 23.80 4.37
N LYS A 3 -6.90 22.78 4.70
CA LYS A 3 -6.15 22.00 3.71
C LYS A 3 -7.19 21.30 2.84
N ASP A 4 -7.26 21.67 1.56
CA ASP A 4 -8.22 21.11 0.59
C ASP A 4 -8.36 19.59 0.79
N PRO A 5 -9.51 19.09 1.27
CA PRO A 5 -9.66 17.67 1.62
C PRO A 5 -9.40 16.77 0.41
N LYS A 6 -9.72 17.25 -0.80
CA LYS A 6 -9.43 16.56 -2.06
C LYS A 6 -7.93 16.38 -2.33
N LYS A 7 -7.09 17.36 -2.02
CA LYS A 7 -5.62 17.23 -2.18
C LYS A 7 -5.06 16.20 -1.20
N LEU A 8 -5.55 16.21 0.04
CA LEU A 8 -5.15 15.25 1.07
C LEU A 8 -5.53 13.81 0.69
N LEU A 9 -6.76 13.58 0.23
CA LEU A 9 -7.22 12.27 -0.25
C LEU A 9 -6.39 11.76 -1.43
N ARG A 10 -6.03 12.66 -2.37
CA ARG A 10 -5.17 12.32 -3.52
C ARG A 10 -3.76 11.93 -3.08
N SER A 11 -3.17 12.64 -2.12
CA SER A 11 -1.89 12.27 -1.52
C SER A 11 -1.96 10.92 -0.80
N MET A 12 -3.04 10.61 -0.08
CA MET A 12 -3.20 9.32 0.59
C MET A 12 -3.31 8.15 -0.40
N MET A 13 -3.98 8.34 -1.54
CA MET A 13 -4.00 7.33 -2.61
C MET A 13 -2.59 7.06 -3.17
N ILE A 14 -1.80 8.11 -3.41
CA ILE A 14 -0.42 7.97 -3.91
C ILE A 14 0.45 7.22 -2.89
N VAL A 15 0.36 7.58 -1.62
CA VAL A 15 1.07 6.90 -0.54
C VAL A 15 0.67 5.42 -0.47
N SER A 16 -0.62 5.09 -0.62
CA SER A 16 -1.10 3.71 -0.62
C SER A 16 -0.45 2.88 -1.74
N ILE A 17 -0.32 3.47 -2.94
CA ILE A 17 0.34 2.83 -4.09
C ILE A 17 1.83 2.61 -3.81
N ILE A 18 2.53 3.61 -3.26
CA ILE A 18 3.95 3.52 -2.94
C ILE A 18 4.18 2.40 -1.91
N ILE A 19 3.38 2.34 -0.85
CA ILE A 19 3.52 1.27 0.16
C ILE A 19 3.23 -0.10 -0.46
N GLY A 20 2.24 -0.22 -1.34
CA GLY A 20 1.97 -1.45 -2.09
C GLY A 20 3.16 -1.90 -2.94
N LEU A 21 3.80 -0.98 -3.67
CA LEU A 21 5.00 -1.26 -4.47
C LEU A 21 6.18 -1.72 -3.59
N VAL A 22 6.43 -1.05 -2.47
CA VAL A 22 7.49 -1.43 -1.53
C VAL A 22 7.21 -2.81 -0.94
N ALA A 23 5.96 -3.09 -0.54
CA ALA A 23 5.58 -4.40 -0.02
C ALA A 23 5.82 -5.53 -1.05
N LEU A 24 5.52 -5.28 -2.33
CA LEU A 24 5.82 -6.23 -3.41
C LEU A 24 7.33 -6.45 -3.57
N ALA A 25 8.14 -5.39 -3.54
CA ALA A 25 9.59 -5.51 -3.63
C ALA A 25 10.16 -6.33 -2.45
N VAL A 26 9.70 -6.06 -1.23
CA VAL A 26 10.13 -6.81 -0.04
C VAL A 26 9.66 -8.26 -0.11
N ALA A 27 8.45 -8.53 -0.63
CA ALA A 27 7.97 -9.90 -0.82
C ALA A 27 8.89 -10.70 -1.76
N VAL A 28 9.34 -10.11 -2.88
CA VAL A 28 10.26 -10.76 -3.83
C VAL A 28 11.59 -11.08 -3.16
N VAL A 29 12.17 -10.13 -2.42
CA VAL A 29 13.43 -10.35 -1.69
C VAL A 29 13.26 -11.43 -0.61
N ALA A 30 12.16 -11.40 0.14
CA ALA A 30 11.86 -12.40 1.17
C ALA A 30 11.72 -13.81 0.59
N VAL A 31 11.08 -13.96 -0.58
CA VAL A 31 11.00 -15.25 -1.29
C VAL A 31 12.38 -15.73 -1.71
N ALA A 32 13.25 -14.84 -2.21
CA ALA A 32 14.62 -15.19 -2.59
C ALA A 32 15.46 -15.65 -1.38
N MET A 33 15.23 -15.06 -0.21
CA MET A 33 15.88 -15.44 1.05
C MET A 33 15.23 -16.64 1.77
N LYS A 34 14.18 -17.24 1.18
CA LYS A 34 13.34 -18.30 1.78
C LYS A 34 12.64 -17.93 3.09
N GLU A 35 12.47 -16.63 3.33
CA GLU A 35 11.70 -16.05 4.43
C GLU A 35 10.20 -16.01 4.07
N TYR A 36 9.59 -17.19 3.95
CA TYR A 36 8.21 -17.33 3.45
C TYR A 36 7.16 -16.68 4.37
N ILE A 37 7.42 -16.61 5.68
CA ILE A 37 6.53 -15.95 6.65
C ILE A 37 6.47 -14.45 6.35
N ILE A 38 7.63 -13.84 6.09
CA ILE A 38 7.72 -12.41 5.76
C ILE A 38 7.07 -12.15 4.40
N ALA A 39 7.31 -13.02 3.41
CA ALA A 39 6.67 -12.92 2.10
C ALA A 39 5.14 -12.96 2.21
N ALA A 40 4.59 -13.89 3.00
CA ALA A 40 3.15 -13.99 3.24
C ALA A 40 2.59 -12.73 3.94
N ALA A 41 3.30 -12.21 4.95
CA ALA A 41 2.91 -10.96 5.62
C ALA A 41 2.90 -9.78 4.64
N MET A 42 3.89 -9.68 3.76
CA MET A 42 3.97 -8.60 2.76
C MET A 42 2.86 -8.69 1.71
N LEU A 43 2.42 -9.90 1.33
CA LEU A 43 1.25 -10.07 0.46
C LEU A 43 -0.04 -9.59 1.13
N ILE A 44 -0.20 -9.83 2.44
CA ILE A 44 -1.34 -9.30 3.20
C ILE A 44 -1.29 -7.77 3.23
N VAL A 45 -0.12 -7.18 3.49
CA VAL A 45 0.06 -5.73 3.46
C VAL A 45 -0.27 -5.16 2.08
N ALA A 46 0.20 -5.78 1.00
CA ALA A 46 -0.10 -5.36 -0.36
C ALA A 46 -1.61 -5.41 -0.65
N GLY A 47 -2.29 -6.51 -0.27
CA GLY A 47 -3.74 -6.64 -0.40
C GLY A 47 -4.50 -5.58 0.41
N TRP A 48 -4.03 -5.27 1.62
CA TRP A 48 -4.61 -4.23 2.45
C TRP A 48 -4.44 -2.83 1.85
N GLN A 49 -3.30 -2.54 1.23
CA GLN A 49 -3.08 -1.27 0.53
C GLN A 49 -4.02 -1.09 -0.66
N VAL A 50 -4.39 -2.17 -1.36
CA VAL A 50 -5.39 -2.13 -2.43
C VAL A 50 -6.77 -1.73 -1.87
N VAL A 51 -7.20 -2.33 -0.76
CA VAL A 51 -8.46 -1.96 -0.09
C VAL A 51 -8.43 -0.49 0.36
N ASN A 52 -7.29 -0.05 0.91
CA ASN A 52 -7.11 1.33 1.36
C ASN A 52 -7.20 2.31 0.18
N TYR A 53 -6.53 2.00 -0.93
CA TYR A 53 -6.62 2.78 -2.17
C TYR A 53 -8.07 2.89 -2.68
N LEU A 54 -8.80 1.78 -2.72
CA LEU A 54 -10.21 1.77 -3.14
C LEU A 54 -11.10 2.59 -2.20
N LYS A 55 -10.84 2.55 -0.89
CA LYS A 55 -11.53 3.37 0.10
C LYS A 55 -11.30 4.86 -0.15
N TRP A 56 -10.04 5.27 -0.29
CA TRP A 56 -9.70 6.68 -0.56
C TRP A 56 -10.23 7.15 -1.92
N LYS A 57 -10.23 6.28 -2.93
CA LYS A 57 -10.83 6.56 -4.25
C LYS A 57 -12.34 6.78 -4.17
N LYS A 58 -13.06 6.05 -3.32
CA LYS A 58 -14.50 6.26 -3.08
C LYS A 58 -14.81 7.56 -2.32
N CYS A 59 -13.85 8.05 -1.52
CA CYS A 59 -14.01 9.29 -0.73
C CYS A 59 -13.62 10.57 -1.49
N LEU A 60 -12.94 10.44 -2.64
CA LEU A 60 -12.52 11.55 -3.50
C LEU A 60 -13.68 12.06 -4.38
#